data_AF-A0A9W8IMD5-F1
#
_entry.id   AF-A0A9W8IMD5-F1
#
_cell.length_a   1.000
_cell.length_b   1.000
_cell.length_c   1.000
_cell.angle_alpha   90.00
_cell.angle_beta   90.00
_cell.angle_gamma   90.00
#
_symmetry.space_group_name_H-M   'P 1'
#
loop_
_entity.id
_entity.type
_entity.pdbx_description
1 polymer ?
#
loop_
_entity_poly.entity_id
_entity_poly.type
_entity_poly.pdbx_seq_one_letter_code
_entity_poly.pdbx_strand_id
1 'polypeptide(L)'
;MVFSAYLSAPKLVLLAGVDLYSRRYDWGPLALSDIAQLLVRHVCLAGRVAEWSQLRRELDLVLVSSEGRTLRQLLGQRLKQLQSVDELHRFFDDVRQLVVEAEEARVRADGDSMLLDSESVFGIFVRRCCLAFDQLEFHQISGLFFEWQQAAEIIGGRGEAAEERLVQRSRVEAEEVVEQQIAQLEGGAVTKAARQDYISGHGRSHYLAYLSDVGSGESERASAELRRFFDSDSRSTHQNALLHLAGMRAQVGMSSGARLALAEATHVARDSQDHACLMYAQCWETRLLLDGRSALAAQQAASALVAKAAALGSRDMLAAGSIYAADALLLGGASPQRAFEAVVAARALVVELGVSRLSSDWWQCSARAWAQHGGVRVGELHNLLCVHYKTK
;
A
#
# COMPACT_ATOMS: atom_id res chain seq x y z
N MET A 1 -1.51 -21.82 11.86
CA MET A 1 -1.91 -22.24 10.52
C MET A 1 -2.50 -21.03 9.83
N VAL A 2 -1.70 -20.42 8.96
CA VAL A 2 -2.02 -19.17 8.25
C VAL A 2 -2.81 -19.58 7.02
N PHE A 3 -4.08 -19.20 6.93
CA PHE A 3 -4.84 -19.37 5.71
C PHE A 3 -5.01 -18.01 5.05
N SER A 4 -4.29 -17.86 3.93
CA SER A 4 -4.47 -16.82 2.93
C SER A 4 -5.79 -17.08 2.20
N ALA A 5 -6.92 -16.72 2.82
CA ALA A 5 -8.19 -16.70 2.12
C ALA A 5 -8.49 -15.25 1.80
N TYR A 6 -8.30 -14.86 0.54
CA TYR A 6 -8.71 -13.54 0.03
C TYR A 6 -10.18 -13.20 0.36
N LEU A 7 -11.01 -14.23 0.59
CA LEU A 7 -12.41 -14.11 0.99
C LEU A 7 -12.58 -13.78 2.47
N SER A 8 -13.42 -12.77 2.72
CA SER A 8 -13.87 -12.37 4.06
C SER A 8 -15.36 -12.01 4.03
N ALA A 9 -15.99 -11.95 5.20
CA ALA A 9 -17.41 -11.57 5.33
C ALA A 9 -17.78 -10.26 4.58
N PRO A 10 -17.00 -9.15 4.65
CA PRO A 10 -17.29 -7.95 3.87
C PRO A 10 -17.23 -8.21 2.36
N LYS A 11 -16.23 -8.95 1.87
CA LYS A 11 -16.08 -9.28 0.46
C LYS A 11 -17.23 -10.15 -0.05
N LEU A 12 -17.75 -11.04 0.78
CA LEU A 12 -18.96 -11.81 0.49
C LEU A 12 -20.20 -10.93 0.34
N VAL A 13 -20.37 -9.92 1.20
CA VAL A 13 -21.47 -8.93 1.07
C VAL A 13 -21.33 -8.11 -0.20
N LEU A 14 -20.12 -7.67 -0.54
CA LEU A 14 -19.84 -6.97 -1.79
C LEU A 14 -20.11 -7.86 -3.01
N LEU A 15 -19.76 -9.14 -2.94
CA LEU A 15 -20.04 -10.12 -3.99
C LEU A 15 -21.55 -10.30 -4.21
N ALA A 16 -22.33 -10.37 -3.13
CA ALA A 16 -23.79 -10.36 -3.21
C ALA A 16 -24.34 -9.04 -3.78
N GLY A 17 -23.67 -7.92 -3.52
CA GLY A 17 -23.98 -6.62 -4.12
C GLY A 17 -23.76 -6.60 -5.63
N VAL A 18 -22.65 -7.16 -6.10
CA VAL A 18 -22.35 -7.32 -7.53
C VAL A 18 -23.37 -8.25 -8.21
N ASP A 19 -23.75 -9.36 -7.56
CA ASP A 19 -24.81 -10.27 -8.04
C ASP A 19 -26.13 -9.52 -8.24
N LEU A 20 -26.57 -8.78 -7.22
CA LEU A 20 -27.81 -8.00 -7.29
C LEU A 20 -27.76 -6.90 -8.35
N TYR A 21 -26.65 -6.15 -8.43
CA TYR A 21 -26.42 -5.12 -9.44
C TYR A 21 -26.53 -5.69 -10.86
N SER A 22 -26.02 -6.91 -11.08
CA SER A 22 -25.98 -7.54 -12.40
C SER A 22 -27.31 -8.17 -12.80
N ARG A 23 -28.07 -8.72 -11.84
CA ARG A 23 -29.33 -9.45 -12.12
C ARG A 23 -30.60 -8.61 -12.07
N ARG A 24 -30.55 -7.36 -11.60
CA ARG A 24 -31.73 -6.50 -11.43
C ARG A 24 -31.60 -5.18 -12.19
N TYR A 25 -31.84 -5.25 -13.50
CA TYR A 25 -31.78 -4.10 -14.41
C TYR A 25 -33.02 -3.18 -14.29
N ASP A 26 -34.01 -3.52 -13.47
CA ASP A 26 -35.21 -2.73 -13.20
C ASP A 26 -34.95 -1.49 -12.33
N TRP A 27 -33.73 -1.33 -11.83
CA TRP A 27 -33.33 -0.20 -11.03
C TRP A 27 -33.06 1.01 -11.92
N GLY A 28 -33.68 2.15 -11.61
CA GLY A 28 -33.50 3.37 -12.39
C GLY A 28 -32.01 3.76 -12.53
N PRO A 29 -31.64 4.53 -13.57
CA PRO A 29 -30.23 4.81 -13.90
C PRO A 29 -29.45 5.48 -12.76
N LEU A 30 -30.12 6.29 -11.93
CA LEU A 30 -29.53 6.91 -10.74
C LEU A 30 -29.18 5.86 -9.68
N ALA A 31 -30.10 4.94 -9.39
CA ALA A 31 -29.86 3.87 -8.42
C ALA A 31 -28.72 2.95 -8.90
N LEU A 32 -28.70 2.57 -10.17
CA LEU A 32 -27.59 1.77 -10.73
C LEU A 32 -26.24 2.49 -10.60
N SER A 33 -26.19 3.79 -10.89
CA SER A 33 -24.98 4.60 -10.72
C SER A 33 -24.53 4.64 -9.25
N ASP A 34 -25.44 4.89 -8.31
CA ASP A 34 -25.11 4.98 -6.88
C ASP A 34 -24.61 3.62 -6.33
N ILE A 35 -25.22 2.52 -6.76
CA ILE A 35 -24.79 1.16 -6.42
C ILE A 35 -23.41 0.88 -7.01
N ALA A 36 -23.17 1.19 -8.29
CA ALA A 36 -21.89 0.98 -8.92
C ALA A 36 -20.78 1.79 -8.25
N GLN A 37 -21.02 3.07 -7.92
CA GLN A 37 -20.04 3.91 -7.23
C GLN A 37 -19.69 3.36 -5.84
N LEU A 38 -20.70 2.94 -5.07
CA LEU A 38 -20.49 2.31 -3.77
C LEU A 38 -19.67 1.02 -3.90
N LEU A 39 -20.07 0.12 -4.81
CA LEU A 39 -19.39 -1.15 -5.01
C LEU A 39 -17.96 -0.95 -5.50
N VAL A 40 -17.72 -0.09 -6.49
CA VAL A 40 -16.36 0.21 -7.00
C VAL A 40 -15.49 0.79 -5.88
N ARG A 41 -16.03 1.71 -5.07
CA ARG A 41 -15.30 2.29 -3.94
C ARG A 41 -14.81 1.21 -2.99
N HIS A 42 -15.67 0.27 -2.59
CA HIS A 42 -15.31 -0.79 -1.63
C HIS A 42 -14.51 -1.94 -2.25
N VAL A 43 -14.76 -2.29 -3.51
CA VAL A 43 -14.00 -3.32 -4.24
C VAL A 43 -12.56 -2.87 -4.52
N CYS A 44 -12.37 -1.60 -4.90
CA CYS A 44 -11.04 -1.05 -5.17
C CYS A 44 -10.28 -0.68 -3.88
N LEU A 45 -10.97 -0.25 -2.82
CA LEU A 45 -10.37 0.14 -1.54
C LEU A 45 -10.31 -1.01 -0.53
N ALA A 46 -10.43 -2.27 -0.96
CA ALA A 46 -10.65 -3.47 -0.15
C ALA A 46 -9.63 -3.77 0.99
N GLY A 47 -8.66 -2.90 1.27
CA GLY A 47 -7.85 -2.95 2.50
C GLY A 47 -8.32 -1.99 3.62
N ARG A 48 -9.29 -1.11 3.35
CA ARG A 48 -10.12 -0.51 4.39
C ARG A 48 -11.42 -1.31 4.42
N VAL A 49 -11.46 -2.39 5.17
CA VAL A 49 -12.78 -2.86 5.64
C VAL A 49 -13.28 -1.76 6.56
N ALA A 50 -14.02 -0.85 5.94
CA ALA A 50 -14.81 0.16 6.61
C ALA A 50 -15.52 -0.55 7.74
N GLU A 51 -15.42 -0.01 8.96
CA GLU A 51 -16.20 -0.43 10.10
C GLU A 51 -17.59 -0.85 9.61
N TRP A 52 -18.09 -2.02 9.98
CA TRP A 52 -19.37 -2.52 9.46
C TRP A 52 -20.48 -1.48 9.64
N SER A 53 -20.36 -0.65 10.67
CA SER A 53 -21.12 0.59 10.88
C SER A 53 -21.13 1.56 9.68
N GLN A 54 -19.98 1.86 9.07
CA GLN A 54 -19.85 2.72 7.89
C GLN A 54 -20.41 2.05 6.64
N LEU A 55 -20.05 0.80 6.35
CA LEU A 55 -20.61 0.08 5.19
C LEU A 55 -22.13 0.01 5.28
N ARG A 56 -22.67 -0.30 6.47
CA ARG A 56 -24.12 -0.34 6.72
C ARG A 56 -24.78 1.01 6.50
N ARG A 57 -24.18 2.10 6.97
CA ARG A 57 -24.68 3.47 6.72
C ARG A 57 -24.70 3.79 5.23
N GLU A 58 -23.63 3.48 4.50
CA GLU A 58 -23.53 3.75 3.07
C GLU A 58 -24.57 2.92 2.27
N LEU A 59 -24.80 1.66 2.65
CA LEU A 59 -25.85 0.82 2.04
C LEU A 59 -27.28 1.30 2.33
N ASP A 60 -27.51 2.01 3.45
CA ASP A 60 -28.80 2.61 3.78
C ASP A 60 -29.08 3.90 2.99
N LEU A 61 -28.05 4.58 2.49
CA LEU A 61 -28.21 5.80 1.68
C LEU A 61 -28.66 5.52 0.25
N VAL A 62 -28.44 4.30 -0.25
CA VAL A 62 -28.77 3.92 -1.62
C VAL A 62 -30.20 3.41 -1.69
N LEU A 63 -31.07 4.16 -2.36
CA LEU A 63 -32.49 3.83 -2.59
C LEU A 63 -32.65 3.14 -3.96
N VAL A 64 -33.30 1.98 -3.96
CA VAL A 64 -33.28 1.07 -5.11
C VAL A 64 -34.65 0.88 -5.76
N SER A 65 -35.74 1.09 -5.02
CA SER A 65 -37.11 0.92 -5.54
C SER A 65 -37.95 2.20 -5.45
N SER A 66 -38.97 2.27 -6.31
CA SER A 66 -40.07 3.25 -6.21
C SER A 66 -40.85 3.13 -4.89
N GLU A 67 -40.74 2.00 -4.20
CA GLU A 67 -41.33 1.74 -2.87
C GLU A 67 -40.45 2.24 -1.71
N GLY A 68 -39.29 2.84 -1.98
CA GLY A 68 -38.40 3.39 -0.94
C GLY A 68 -37.56 2.34 -0.18
N ARG A 69 -37.36 1.14 -0.75
CA ARG A 69 -36.47 0.14 -0.14
C ARG A 69 -35.01 0.50 -0.36
N THR A 70 -34.18 0.33 0.67
CA THR A 70 -32.73 0.57 0.60
C THR A 70 -31.99 -0.66 0.07
N LEU A 71 -30.81 -0.45 -0.51
CA LEU A 71 -29.92 -1.52 -0.93
C LEU A 71 -29.59 -2.47 0.23
N ARG A 72 -29.42 -1.93 1.45
CA ARG A 72 -29.21 -2.73 2.67
C ARG A 72 -30.33 -3.76 2.90
N GLN A 73 -31.59 -3.35 2.74
CA GLN A 73 -32.73 -4.24 2.98
C GLN A 73 -32.77 -5.39 1.97
N LEU A 74 -32.51 -5.10 0.69
CA LEU A 74 -32.46 -6.10 -0.37
C LEU A 74 -31.29 -7.05 -0.20
N LEU A 75 -30.09 -6.52 0.11
CA LEU A 75 -28.93 -7.33 0.43
C LEU A 75 -29.19 -8.21 1.65
N GLY A 76 -29.70 -7.65 2.75
CA GLY A 76 -30.02 -8.42 3.95
C GLY A 76 -31.01 -9.56 3.68
N GLN A 77 -32.01 -9.35 2.82
CA GLN A 77 -32.93 -10.40 2.38
C GLN A 77 -32.20 -11.48 1.56
N ARG A 78 -31.36 -11.08 0.61
CA ARG A 78 -30.59 -12.00 -0.24
C ARG A 78 -29.62 -12.85 0.58
N LEU A 79 -28.87 -12.22 1.49
CA LEU A 79 -27.93 -12.91 2.38
C LEU A 79 -28.65 -13.94 3.26
N LYS A 80 -29.87 -13.64 3.73
CA LYS A 80 -30.71 -14.55 4.53
C LYS A 80 -31.33 -15.70 3.74
N GLN A 81 -31.34 -15.66 2.41
CA GLN A 81 -31.85 -16.79 1.62
C GLN A 81 -30.87 -17.97 1.58
N LEU A 82 -29.58 -17.74 1.81
CA LEU A 82 -28.57 -18.80 1.83
C LEU A 82 -28.48 -19.40 3.25
N GLN A 83 -29.14 -20.54 3.44
CA GLN A 83 -29.27 -21.26 4.71
C GLN A 83 -28.45 -22.55 4.75
N SER A 84 -27.78 -22.92 3.66
CA SER A 84 -26.94 -24.11 3.57
C SER A 84 -25.61 -23.87 2.85
N VAL A 85 -24.63 -24.73 3.11
CA VAL A 85 -23.33 -24.73 2.40
C VAL A 85 -23.54 -25.03 0.91
N ASP A 86 -24.48 -25.90 0.56
CA ASP A 86 -24.80 -26.21 -0.85
C ASP A 86 -25.36 -25.00 -1.60
N GLU A 87 -26.13 -24.14 -0.93
CA GLU A 87 -26.61 -22.88 -1.49
C GLU A 87 -25.48 -21.86 -1.67
N LEU A 88 -24.48 -21.87 -0.79
CA LEU A 88 -23.28 -21.06 -0.95
C LEU A 88 -22.48 -21.51 -2.18
N HIS A 89 -22.29 -22.82 -2.38
CA HIS A 89 -21.67 -23.35 -3.60
C HIS A 89 -22.44 -22.93 -4.86
N ARG A 90 -23.76 -23.11 -4.86
CA ARG A 90 -24.63 -22.68 -5.96
C ARG A 90 -24.51 -21.18 -6.23
N PHE A 91 -24.41 -20.36 -5.18
CA PHE A 91 -24.19 -18.91 -5.32
C PHE A 91 -22.86 -18.59 -6.03
N PHE A 92 -21.77 -19.26 -5.68
CA PHE A 92 -20.49 -19.06 -6.37
C PHE A 92 -20.52 -19.52 -7.83
N ASP A 93 -21.23 -20.61 -8.14
CA ASP A 93 -21.42 -21.07 -9.52
C ASP A 93 -22.25 -20.07 -10.34
N ASP A 94 -23.31 -19.54 -9.73
CA ASP A 94 -24.21 -18.51 -10.28
C ASP A 94 -23.48 -17.21 -10.59
N VAL A 95 -22.63 -16.73 -9.68
CA VAL A 95 -21.88 -15.48 -9.86
C VAL A 95 -20.73 -15.67 -10.85
N ARG A 96 -20.15 -16.87 -10.93
CA ARG A 96 -19.13 -17.21 -11.94
C ARG A 96 -19.68 -17.09 -13.36
N GLN A 97 -20.97 -17.42 -13.57
CA GLN A 97 -21.63 -17.31 -14.88
C GLN A 97 -21.90 -15.87 -15.32
N LEU A 98 -21.82 -14.89 -14.41
CA LEU A 98 -21.97 -13.47 -14.76
C LEU A 98 -20.75 -12.93 -15.49
N VAL A 99 -19.58 -13.55 -15.35
CA VAL A 99 -18.33 -13.08 -15.94
C VAL A 99 -18.10 -13.77 -17.28
N VAL A 100 -17.94 -12.96 -18.32
CA VAL A 100 -17.80 -13.42 -19.71
C VAL A 100 -16.61 -12.71 -20.35
N GLU A 101 -15.92 -13.38 -21.28
CA GLU A 101 -14.88 -12.72 -22.08
C GLU A 101 -15.51 -11.69 -23.03
N ALA A 102 -14.79 -10.59 -23.32
CA ALA A 102 -15.30 -9.48 -24.13
C ALA A 102 -15.90 -9.91 -25.49
N GLU A 103 -15.37 -10.99 -26.08
CA GLU A 103 -15.83 -11.53 -27.37
C GLU A 103 -17.14 -12.32 -27.24
N GLU A 104 -17.34 -13.05 -26.13
CA GLU A 104 -18.53 -13.86 -25.86
C GLU A 104 -19.72 -13.03 -25.38
N ALA A 105 -19.46 -11.87 -24.75
CA ALA A 105 -20.49 -10.93 -24.29
C ALA A 105 -21.37 -10.40 -25.44
N ARG A 106 -20.82 -10.32 -26.65
CA ARG A 106 -21.55 -9.87 -27.86
C ARG A 106 -22.57 -10.88 -28.38
N VAL A 107 -22.42 -12.16 -28.03
CA VAL A 107 -23.26 -13.27 -28.53
C VAL A 107 -24.36 -13.64 -27.53
N ARG A 108 -24.11 -13.46 -26.23
CA ARG A 108 -25.05 -13.83 -25.14
C ARG A 108 -25.95 -12.69 -24.64
N ALA A 109 -25.99 -11.55 -25.32
CA ALA A 109 -26.77 -10.36 -24.93
C ALA A 109 -28.30 -10.52 -25.13
N ASP A 110 -28.86 -11.68 -24.78
CA ASP A 110 -30.28 -12.02 -24.96
C ASP A 110 -30.95 -12.42 -23.63
N GLY A 111 -30.60 -11.75 -22.53
CA GLY A 111 -31.16 -12.07 -21.21
C GLY A 111 -31.30 -10.87 -20.27
N ASP A 112 -32.22 -10.99 -19.30
CA ASP A 112 -32.55 -10.06 -18.20
C ASP A 112 -31.39 -9.75 -17.22
N SER A 113 -30.15 -10.12 -17.54
CA SER A 113 -28.97 -9.95 -16.68
C SER A 113 -27.84 -9.24 -17.40
N MET A 114 -27.23 -8.26 -16.75
CA MET A 114 -26.03 -7.57 -17.22
C MET A 114 -24.81 -8.47 -17.05
N LEU A 115 -24.22 -8.89 -18.17
CA LEU A 115 -22.97 -9.66 -18.18
C LEU A 115 -21.79 -8.73 -17.83
N LEU A 116 -20.84 -9.24 -17.06
CA LEU A 116 -19.64 -8.54 -16.63
C LEU A 116 -18.47 -8.95 -17.52
N ASP A 117 -17.77 -7.97 -18.07
CA ASP A 117 -16.51 -8.22 -18.78
C ASP A 117 -15.44 -8.72 -17.79
N SER A 118 -14.73 -9.78 -18.17
CA SER A 118 -13.66 -10.42 -17.41
C SER A 118 -12.50 -9.49 -17.03
N GLU A 119 -12.31 -8.39 -17.76
CA GLU A 119 -11.29 -7.36 -17.50
C GLU A 119 -11.84 -6.15 -16.71
N SER A 120 -13.16 -6.09 -16.51
CA SER A 120 -13.77 -5.03 -15.69
C SER A 120 -13.41 -5.19 -14.20
N VAL A 121 -13.52 -4.11 -13.43
CA VAL A 121 -13.26 -4.13 -11.97
C VAL A 121 -14.11 -5.20 -11.27
N PHE A 122 -15.40 -5.32 -11.63
CA PHE A 122 -16.28 -6.35 -11.07
C PHE A 122 -15.93 -7.75 -11.58
N GLY A 123 -15.56 -7.91 -12.85
CA GLY A 123 -15.13 -9.20 -13.41
C GLY A 123 -13.86 -9.73 -12.73
N ILE A 124 -12.85 -8.88 -12.55
CA ILE A 124 -11.61 -9.23 -11.82
C ILE A 124 -11.92 -9.60 -10.37
N PHE A 125 -12.76 -8.80 -9.69
CA PHE A 125 -13.16 -9.07 -8.30
C PHE A 125 -13.87 -10.42 -8.15
N VAL A 126 -14.88 -10.68 -8.99
CA VAL A 126 -15.61 -11.96 -9.00
C VAL A 126 -14.66 -13.12 -9.26
N ARG A 127 -13.79 -13.03 -10.27
CA ARG A 127 -12.80 -14.08 -10.59
C ARG A 127 -11.88 -14.37 -9.40
N ARG A 128 -11.37 -13.33 -8.72
CA ARG A 128 -10.53 -13.50 -7.52
C ARG A 128 -11.29 -14.18 -6.38
N CYS A 129 -12.55 -13.80 -6.16
CA CYS A 129 -13.42 -14.44 -5.16
C CYS A 129 -13.67 -15.92 -5.48
N CYS A 130 -14.01 -16.26 -6.72
CA CYS A 130 -14.21 -17.65 -7.15
C CYS A 130 -12.92 -18.48 -7.03
N LEU A 131 -11.78 -17.95 -7.50
CA LEU A 131 -10.48 -18.64 -7.39
C LEU A 131 -10.09 -18.88 -5.92
N ALA A 132 -10.34 -17.91 -5.05
CA ALA A 132 -10.09 -18.05 -3.63
C ALA A 132 -11.03 -19.09 -2.98
N PHE A 133 -12.29 -19.15 -3.42
CA PHE A 133 -13.26 -20.15 -2.96
C PHE A 133 -12.87 -21.56 -3.39
N ASP A 134 -12.41 -21.74 -4.63
CA ASP A 134 -11.98 -23.02 -5.19
C ASP A 134 -10.73 -23.59 -4.49
N GLN A 135 -9.96 -22.74 -3.81
CA GLN A 135 -8.79 -23.14 -3.01
C GLN A 135 -9.14 -23.54 -1.57
N LEU A 136 -10.40 -23.38 -1.14
CA LEU A 136 -10.80 -23.69 0.23
C LEU A 136 -11.08 -25.19 0.43
N GLU A 137 -10.59 -25.71 1.55
CA GLU A 137 -10.99 -27.01 2.08
C GLU A 137 -12.39 -26.94 2.71
N PHE A 138 -13.09 -28.08 2.78
CA PHE A 138 -14.46 -28.18 3.32
C PHE A 138 -14.65 -27.54 4.72
N HIS A 139 -13.66 -27.70 5.61
CA HIS A 139 -13.70 -27.10 6.95
C HIS A 139 -13.66 -25.56 6.89
N GLN A 140 -12.97 -25.00 5.89
CA GLN A 140 -12.84 -23.56 5.68
C GLN A 140 -14.09 -22.99 5.03
N ILE A 141 -14.68 -23.71 4.07
CA ILE A 141 -15.99 -23.37 3.48
C ILE A 141 -17.06 -23.32 4.57
N SER A 142 -17.05 -24.28 5.50
CA SER A 142 -17.97 -24.26 6.65
C SER A 142 -17.73 -23.04 7.56
N GLY A 143 -16.47 -22.67 7.77
CA GLY A 143 -16.10 -21.44 8.48
C GLY A 143 -16.59 -20.17 7.78
N LEU A 144 -16.44 -20.10 6.46
CA LEU A 144 -16.87 -19.01 5.59
C LEU A 144 -18.40 -18.88 5.58
N PHE A 145 -19.12 -20.00 5.54
CA PHE A 145 -20.58 -20.01 5.64
C PHE A 145 -21.07 -19.44 6.97
N PHE A 146 -20.39 -19.75 8.08
CA PHE A 146 -20.71 -19.14 9.36
C PHE A 146 -20.44 -17.63 9.37
N GLU A 147 -19.35 -17.17 8.74
CA GLU A 147 -19.06 -15.74 8.57
C GLU A 147 -20.11 -15.02 7.72
N TRP A 148 -20.61 -15.68 6.66
CA TRP A 148 -21.74 -15.19 5.85
C TRP A 148 -23.00 -15.00 6.69
N GLN A 149 -23.37 -15.99 7.50
CA GLN A 149 -24.54 -15.90 8.37
C GLN A 149 -24.43 -14.74 9.36
N GLN A 150 -23.24 -14.52 9.92
CA GLN A 150 -23.00 -13.39 10.81
C GLN A 150 -23.10 -12.04 10.08
N ALA A 151 -22.55 -11.95 8.86
CA ALA A 151 -22.70 -10.76 8.02
C ALA A 151 -24.17 -10.45 7.71
N ALA A 152 -24.98 -11.48 7.44
CA ALA A 152 -26.42 -11.34 7.20
C ALA A 152 -27.17 -10.74 8.40
N GLU A 153 -26.77 -11.09 9.63
CA GLU A 153 -27.34 -10.54 10.86
C GLU A 153 -26.89 -9.09 11.13
N ILE A 154 -25.63 -8.76 10.84
CA ILE A 154 -25.09 -7.39 10.96
C ILE A 154 -25.80 -6.44 9.98
N ILE A 155 -25.85 -6.81 8.70
CA ILE A 155 -26.53 -6.03 7.65
C ILE A 155 -28.04 -5.97 7.92
N GLY A 156 -28.63 -7.06 8.44
CA GLY A 156 -30.02 -7.14 8.87
C GLY A 156 -30.36 -6.31 10.11
N GLY A 157 -29.36 -5.90 10.89
CA GLY A 157 -29.50 -4.95 12.00
C GLY A 157 -29.64 -5.55 13.41
N ARG A 158 -29.21 -6.79 13.64
CA ARG A 158 -29.35 -7.50 14.94
C ARG A 158 -28.04 -7.96 15.59
N GLY A 159 -26.96 -7.16 15.59
CA GLY A 159 -25.81 -7.59 16.41
C GLY A 159 -24.60 -6.67 16.47
N GLU A 160 -24.60 -5.74 17.43
CA GLU A 160 -23.35 -5.16 17.95
C GLU A 160 -22.41 -6.26 18.49
N ALA A 161 -22.97 -7.30 19.14
CA ALA A 161 -22.22 -8.47 19.61
C ALA A 161 -21.73 -9.42 18.48
N ALA A 162 -22.30 -9.34 17.28
CA ALA A 162 -21.85 -10.12 16.12
C ALA A 162 -20.71 -9.39 15.39
N GLU A 163 -20.77 -8.05 15.35
CA GLU A 163 -19.71 -7.18 14.85
C GLU A 163 -18.40 -7.39 15.65
N GLU A 164 -18.47 -7.40 16.97
CA GLU A 164 -17.31 -7.63 17.85
C GLU A 164 -16.67 -9.03 17.64
N ARG A 165 -17.48 -10.07 17.38
CA ARG A 165 -17.00 -11.43 17.10
C ARG A 165 -16.36 -11.60 15.73
N LEU A 166 -16.84 -10.87 14.72
CA LEU A 166 -16.28 -10.90 13.36
C LEU A 166 -14.97 -10.12 13.27
N VAL A 167 -14.89 -8.96 13.92
CA VAL A 167 -13.66 -8.15 13.99
C VAL A 167 -12.50 -8.95 14.61
N GLN A 168 -12.80 -9.79 15.61
CA GLN A 168 -11.78 -10.65 16.23
C GLN A 168 -11.31 -11.80 15.31
N ARG A 169 -12.11 -12.15 14.29
CA ARG A 169 -11.85 -13.28 13.38
C ARG A 169 -11.22 -12.86 12.05
N SER A 170 -11.42 -11.61 11.58
CA SER A 170 -10.85 -11.05 10.35
C SER A 170 -9.33 -10.77 10.41
N ARG A 171 -8.57 -11.70 11.01
CA ARG A 171 -7.10 -11.74 11.09
C ARG A 171 -6.39 -11.69 9.72
N VAL A 172 -7.11 -11.93 8.63
CA VAL A 172 -6.59 -11.89 7.25
C VAL A 172 -6.68 -10.48 6.62
N GLU A 173 -7.59 -9.63 7.08
CA GLU A 173 -7.70 -8.23 6.63
C GLU A 173 -6.59 -7.35 7.23
N ALA A 174 -6.01 -7.80 8.33
CA ALA A 174 -4.89 -7.11 8.98
C ALA A 174 -3.61 -7.09 8.13
N GLU A 175 -3.37 -8.05 7.23
CA GLU A 175 -2.20 -8.02 6.34
C GLU A 175 -2.31 -6.89 5.30
N GLU A 176 -3.49 -6.69 4.70
CA GLU A 176 -3.72 -5.59 3.75
C GLU A 176 -3.71 -4.23 4.47
N VAL A 177 -4.25 -4.14 5.71
CA VAL A 177 -4.14 -2.94 6.55
C VAL A 177 -2.69 -2.64 6.91
N VAL A 178 -1.91 -3.65 7.30
CA VAL A 178 -0.48 -3.52 7.61
C VAL A 178 0.30 -3.04 6.38
N GLU A 179 0.04 -3.59 5.20
CA GLU A 179 0.69 -3.14 3.94
C GLU A 179 0.34 -1.68 3.60
N GLN A 180 -0.93 -1.29 3.75
CA GLN A 180 -1.35 0.09 3.51
C GLN A 180 -0.73 1.06 4.51
N GLN A 181 -0.59 0.66 5.77
CA GLN A 181 0.03 1.48 6.81
C GLN A 181 1.55 1.58 6.61
N ILE A 182 2.21 0.51 6.16
CA ILE A 182 3.62 0.51 5.74
C ILE A 182 3.81 1.52 4.61
N ALA A 183 2.96 1.49 3.58
CA ALA A 183 3.04 2.43 2.46
C ALA A 183 2.87 3.90 2.89
N GLN A 184 2.03 4.18 3.89
CA GLN A 184 1.85 5.53 4.46
C GLN A 184 3.08 5.98 5.27
N LEU A 185 3.66 5.10 6.08
CA LEU A 185 4.84 5.39 6.89
C LEU A 185 6.10 5.56 6.03
N GLU A 186 6.28 4.72 4.99
CA GLU A 186 7.35 4.87 4.01
C GLU A 186 7.19 6.13 3.13
N GLY A 187 5.95 6.62 2.96
CA GLY A 187 5.63 7.89 2.30
C GLY A 187 5.94 9.15 3.13
N GLY A 188 6.40 9.01 4.37
CA GLY A 188 6.80 10.14 5.22
C GLY A 188 5.68 10.71 6.11
N ALA A 189 4.51 10.06 6.17
CA ALA A 189 3.44 10.48 7.08
C ALA A 189 3.79 10.13 8.54
N VAL A 190 4.10 11.14 9.35
CA VAL A 190 4.20 10.98 10.81
C VAL A 190 2.78 10.97 11.39
N THR A 191 2.12 9.82 11.36
CA THR A 191 0.97 9.59 12.23
C THR A 191 1.45 8.81 13.45
N LYS A 192 1.13 9.30 14.66
CA LYS A 192 1.08 8.44 15.84
C LYS A 192 -0.05 7.45 15.58
N ALA A 193 0.22 6.38 14.83
CA ALA A 193 -0.71 5.30 14.68
C ALA A 193 -1.03 4.80 16.10
N ALA A 194 -2.30 4.90 16.48
CA ALA A 194 -2.78 4.33 17.72
C ALA A 194 -2.33 2.87 17.73
N ARG A 195 -1.56 2.49 18.75
CA ARG A 195 -1.27 1.08 19.04
C ARG A 195 -2.60 0.38 19.33
N GLN A 196 -3.33 0.03 18.30
CA GLN A 196 -4.43 -0.92 18.38
C GLN A 196 -3.77 -2.28 18.26
N ASP A 197 -3.74 -2.98 19.40
CA ASP A 197 -3.29 -4.36 19.63
C ASP A 197 -2.93 -5.11 18.35
N TYR A 198 -1.71 -4.87 17.86
CA TYR A 198 -1.21 -5.48 16.65
C TYR A 198 -1.07 -6.98 16.87
N ILE A 199 -1.47 -7.75 15.85
CA ILE A 199 -1.42 -9.22 15.84
C ILE A 199 -0.02 -9.67 16.23
N SER A 200 0.09 -10.28 17.41
CA SER A 200 1.31 -10.92 17.87
C SER A 200 1.65 -12.10 16.94
N GLY A 201 2.85 -12.11 16.38
CA GLY A 201 3.42 -13.25 15.65
C GLY A 201 3.32 -13.25 14.12
N HIS A 202 3.04 -12.13 13.45
CA HIS A 202 3.20 -12.00 11.99
C HIS A 202 4.42 -11.11 11.68
N GLY A 203 5.29 -11.52 10.75
CA GLY A 203 6.51 -10.75 10.46
C GLY A 203 6.24 -9.30 10.09
N ARG A 204 5.23 -9.04 9.26
CA ARG A 204 4.89 -7.68 8.82
C ARG A 204 4.40 -6.75 9.94
N SER A 205 3.83 -7.29 11.02
CA SER A 205 3.47 -6.46 12.18
C SER A 205 4.72 -5.98 12.93
N HIS A 206 5.78 -6.77 12.96
CA HIS A 206 7.09 -6.34 13.47
C HIS A 206 7.72 -5.24 12.58
N TYR A 207 7.59 -5.31 11.26
CA TYR A 207 8.09 -4.24 10.37
C TYR A 207 7.32 -2.92 10.55
N LEU A 208 6.01 -2.99 10.73
CA LEU A 208 5.18 -1.82 11.03
C LEU A 208 5.54 -1.20 12.39
N ALA A 209 5.73 -2.03 13.42
CA ALA A 209 6.20 -1.58 14.73
C ALA A 209 7.57 -0.91 14.64
N TYR A 210 8.50 -1.48 13.86
CA TYR A 210 9.78 -0.87 13.53
C TYR A 210 9.60 0.54 12.93
N LEU A 211 8.79 0.71 11.88
CA LEU A 211 8.59 2.03 11.25
C LEU A 211 8.02 3.06 12.23
N SER A 212 7.08 2.66 13.09
CA SER A 212 6.54 3.51 14.15
C SER A 212 7.60 3.90 15.19
N ASP A 213 8.42 2.93 15.63
CA ASP A 213 9.46 3.17 16.64
C ASP A 213 10.59 4.05 16.08
N VAL A 214 10.93 3.92 14.79
CA VAL A 214 11.84 4.85 14.08
C VAL A 214 11.29 6.27 14.07
N GLY A 215 10.01 6.44 13.72
CA GLY A 215 9.35 7.76 13.72
C GLY A 215 9.26 8.41 15.10
N SER A 216 9.25 7.61 16.18
CA SER A 216 9.23 8.09 17.57
C SER A 216 10.61 8.26 18.20
N GLY A 217 11.69 7.82 17.53
CA GLY A 217 13.07 7.93 18.01
C GLY A 217 13.50 6.83 18.99
N GLU A 218 12.71 5.77 19.18
CA GLU A 218 12.96 4.67 20.11
C GLU A 218 13.89 3.61 19.48
N SER A 219 15.17 3.96 19.31
CA SER A 219 16.15 3.16 18.52
C SER A 219 16.32 1.71 19.00
N GLU A 220 16.31 1.45 20.31
CA GLU A 220 16.50 0.10 20.86
C GLU A 220 15.31 -0.80 20.50
N ARG A 221 14.09 -0.29 20.65
CA ARG A 221 12.85 -1.01 20.31
C ARG A 221 12.73 -1.24 18.81
N ALA A 222 13.02 -0.21 18.01
CA ALA A 222 13.07 -0.34 16.56
C ALA A 222 14.03 -1.45 16.13
N SER A 223 15.21 -1.56 16.76
CA SER A 223 16.17 -2.61 16.44
C SER A 223 15.69 -4.02 16.82
N ALA A 224 14.95 -4.15 17.92
CA ALA A 224 14.39 -5.42 18.36
C ALA A 224 13.24 -5.89 17.45
N GLU A 225 12.35 -4.97 17.06
CA GLU A 225 11.25 -5.27 16.12
C GLU A 225 11.77 -5.58 14.72
N LEU A 226 12.80 -4.88 14.24
CA LEU A 226 13.44 -5.19 12.97
C LEU A 226 14.02 -6.62 12.98
N ARG A 227 14.71 -7.04 14.05
CA ARG A 227 15.22 -8.43 14.16
C ARG A 227 14.07 -9.44 14.12
N ARG A 228 12.99 -9.20 14.87
CA ARG A 228 11.81 -10.08 14.88
C ARG A 228 11.15 -10.20 13.50
N PHE A 229 11.13 -9.12 12.71
CA PHE A 229 10.66 -9.17 11.33
C PHE A 229 11.52 -10.11 10.47
N PHE A 230 12.84 -9.93 10.49
CA PHE A 230 13.74 -10.74 9.67
C PHE A 230 13.87 -12.19 10.15
N ASP A 231 13.69 -12.45 11.45
CA ASP A 231 13.69 -13.81 12.02
C ASP A 231 12.40 -14.59 11.65
N SER A 232 11.29 -13.88 11.36
CA SER A 232 9.99 -14.50 11.05
C SER A 232 9.72 -14.64 9.56
N ASP A 233 10.30 -13.80 8.71
CA ASP A 233 10.13 -13.88 7.26
C ASP A 233 11.27 -14.67 6.59
N SER A 234 10.99 -15.93 6.27
CA SER A 234 11.91 -16.82 5.55
C SER A 234 12.37 -16.30 4.17
N ARG A 235 11.67 -15.31 3.58
CA ARG A 235 12.04 -14.68 2.30
C ARG A 235 12.89 -13.44 2.49
N SER A 236 12.98 -12.91 3.71
CA SER A 236 13.71 -11.68 4.00
C SER A 236 15.22 -11.99 4.10
N THR A 237 16.00 -11.39 3.21
CA THR A 237 17.45 -11.67 3.12
C THR A 237 18.23 -10.82 4.13
N HIS A 238 19.22 -11.44 4.80
CA HIS A 238 20.02 -10.80 5.85
C HIS A 238 20.61 -9.43 5.47
N GLN A 239 21.00 -9.24 4.20
CA GLN A 239 21.50 -7.95 3.71
C GLN A 239 20.47 -6.81 3.80
N ASN A 240 19.17 -7.10 3.64
CA ASN A 240 18.12 -6.09 3.77
C ASN A 240 17.94 -5.69 5.24
N ALA A 241 18.09 -6.62 6.19
CA ALA A 241 18.07 -6.32 7.61
C ALA A 241 19.15 -5.32 8.01
N LEU A 242 20.37 -5.57 7.52
CA LEU A 242 21.52 -4.69 7.75
C LEU A 242 21.32 -3.32 7.10
N LEU A 243 20.71 -3.27 5.92
CA LEU A 243 20.40 -2.04 5.21
C LEU A 243 19.35 -1.18 5.96
N HIS A 244 18.27 -1.78 6.45
CA HIS A 244 17.28 -1.06 7.26
C HIS A 244 17.87 -0.59 8.60
N LEU A 245 18.70 -1.42 9.24
CA LEU A 245 19.42 -1.05 10.46
C LEU A 245 20.37 0.14 10.22
N ALA A 246 21.08 0.13 9.10
CA ALA A 246 21.95 1.24 8.70
C ALA A 246 21.16 2.54 8.50
N GLY A 247 20.04 2.49 7.78
CA GLY A 247 19.18 3.65 7.55
C GLY A 247 18.64 4.23 8.86
N MET A 248 18.16 3.38 9.77
CA MET A 248 17.71 3.78 11.11
C MET A 248 18.82 4.49 11.89
N ARG A 249 20.00 3.87 11.97
CA ARG A 249 21.15 4.44 12.70
C ARG A 249 21.58 5.78 12.10
N ALA A 250 21.52 5.92 10.78
CA ALA A 250 21.80 7.19 10.10
C ALA A 250 20.79 8.27 10.50
N GLN A 251 19.49 7.96 10.55
CA GLN A 251 18.44 8.89 10.95
C GLN A 251 18.56 9.35 12.41
N VAL A 252 19.01 8.48 13.32
CA VAL A 252 19.25 8.79 14.73
C VAL A 252 20.60 9.53 14.94
N GLY A 253 21.40 9.69 13.88
CA GLY A 253 22.71 10.37 13.94
C GLY A 253 23.89 9.48 14.36
N MET A 254 23.66 8.17 14.54
CA MET A 254 24.70 7.19 14.86
C MET A 254 25.53 6.81 13.61
N SER A 255 26.26 7.78 13.06
CA SER A 255 26.96 7.66 11.78
C SER A 255 27.99 6.51 11.74
N SER A 256 28.71 6.26 12.84
CA SER A 256 29.68 5.16 12.93
C SER A 256 29.00 3.79 12.87
N GLY A 257 27.93 3.61 13.65
CA GLY A 257 27.13 2.38 13.67
C GLY A 257 26.39 2.13 12.35
N ALA A 258 25.98 3.20 11.65
CA ALA A 258 25.38 3.12 10.32
C ALA A 258 26.42 2.62 9.28
N ARG A 259 27.63 3.19 9.29
CA ARG A 259 28.72 2.76 8.38
C ARG A 259 29.11 1.30 8.58
N LEU A 260 29.20 0.83 9.82
CA LEU A 260 29.50 -0.58 10.11
C LEU A 260 28.42 -1.51 9.56
N ALA A 261 27.14 -1.16 9.75
CA ALA A 261 26.03 -1.93 9.19
C ALA A 261 26.00 -1.91 7.66
N LEU A 262 26.33 -0.77 7.02
CA LEU A 262 26.45 -0.68 5.55
C LEU A 262 27.61 -1.50 5.00
N ALA A 263 28.75 -1.52 5.68
CA ALA A 263 29.89 -2.31 5.27
C ALA A 263 29.55 -3.80 5.26
N GLU A 264 28.89 -4.29 6.31
CA GLU A 264 28.40 -5.66 6.40
C GLU A 264 27.35 -5.96 5.33
N ALA A 265 26.35 -5.06 5.16
CA ALA A 265 25.32 -5.21 4.14
C ALA A 265 25.93 -5.31 2.73
N THR A 266 26.93 -4.49 2.45
CA THR A 266 27.65 -4.46 1.17
C THR A 266 28.45 -5.73 0.94
N HIS A 267 29.08 -6.27 1.99
CA HIS A 267 29.80 -7.54 1.93
C HIS A 267 28.84 -8.68 1.55
N VAL A 268 27.77 -8.85 2.33
CA VAL A 268 26.78 -9.91 2.11
C VAL A 268 26.10 -9.76 0.74
N ALA A 269 25.76 -8.53 0.33
CA ALA A 269 25.15 -8.26 -0.97
C ALA A 269 26.11 -8.53 -2.16
N ARG A 270 27.42 -8.40 -1.98
CA ARG A 270 28.41 -8.81 -3.00
C ARG A 270 28.48 -10.32 -3.11
N ASP A 271 28.50 -11.02 -1.99
CA ASP A 271 28.53 -12.49 -1.98
C ASP A 271 27.28 -13.08 -2.63
N SER A 272 26.12 -12.46 -2.42
CA SER A 272 24.84 -12.88 -3.02
C SER A 272 24.56 -12.29 -4.40
N GLN A 273 25.45 -11.45 -4.96
CA GLN A 273 25.25 -10.72 -6.21
C GLN A 273 23.95 -9.87 -6.25
N ASP A 274 23.51 -9.38 -5.10
CA ASP A 274 22.31 -8.54 -4.98
C ASP A 274 22.61 -7.08 -5.38
N HIS A 275 22.51 -6.82 -6.68
CA HIS A 275 22.78 -5.49 -7.23
C HIS A 275 21.81 -4.41 -6.75
N ALA A 276 20.58 -4.77 -6.37
CA ALA A 276 19.61 -3.83 -5.82
C ALA A 276 20.05 -3.35 -4.44
N CYS A 277 20.33 -4.28 -3.51
CA CYS A 277 20.84 -3.95 -2.19
C CYS A 277 22.12 -3.12 -2.25
N LEU A 278 23.03 -3.43 -3.18
CA LEU A 278 24.25 -2.64 -3.39
C LEU A 278 23.97 -1.20 -3.84
N MET A 279 22.94 -0.95 -4.65
CA MET A 279 22.55 0.43 -5.01
C MET A 279 22.00 1.19 -3.81
N TYR A 280 21.14 0.55 -3.00
CA TYR A 280 20.63 1.17 -1.78
C TYR A 280 21.73 1.44 -0.75
N ALA A 281 22.69 0.53 -0.59
CA ALA A 281 23.84 0.72 0.29
C ALA A 281 24.68 1.94 -0.15
N GLN A 282 24.95 2.06 -1.46
CA GLN A 282 25.68 3.19 -2.04
C GLN A 282 24.90 4.51 -1.91
N CYS A 283 23.58 4.46 -2.01
CA CYS A 283 22.70 5.60 -1.76
C CYS A 283 22.85 6.12 -0.31
N TRP A 284 22.78 5.23 0.68
CA TRP A 284 23.00 5.58 2.08
C TRP A 284 24.42 6.07 2.38
N GLU A 285 25.44 5.46 1.78
CA GLU A 285 26.83 5.91 1.92
C GLU A 285 27.01 7.33 1.38
N THR A 286 26.44 7.63 0.20
CA THR A 286 26.44 8.98 -0.38
C THR A 286 25.80 9.99 0.56
N ARG A 287 24.68 9.64 1.18
CA ARG A 287 23.99 10.49 2.17
C ARG A 287 24.86 10.75 3.40
N LEU A 288 25.50 9.72 3.96
CA LEU A 288 26.41 9.87 5.11
C LEU A 288 27.66 10.72 4.77
N LEU A 289 28.11 10.71 3.53
CA LEU A 289 29.19 11.58 3.05
C LEU A 289 28.74 13.04 2.93
N LEU A 290 27.51 13.28 2.47
CA LEU A 290 26.89 14.61 2.45
C LEU A 290 26.70 15.17 3.86
N ASP A 291 26.15 14.35 4.78
CA ASP A 291 25.96 14.73 6.19
C ASP A 291 27.29 15.00 6.90
N GLY A 292 28.31 14.19 6.60
CA GLY A 292 29.68 14.39 7.04
C GLY A 292 30.43 15.55 6.36
N ARG A 293 29.78 16.26 5.44
CA ARG A 293 30.35 17.37 4.64
C ARG A 293 31.60 17.02 3.83
N SER A 294 31.73 15.76 3.39
CA SER A 294 32.82 15.29 2.55
C SER A 294 32.53 15.50 1.06
N ALA A 295 32.64 16.75 0.58
CA ALA A 295 32.21 17.15 -0.77
C ALA A 295 32.75 16.27 -1.91
N LEU A 296 34.08 16.07 -1.98
CA LEU A 296 34.71 15.32 -3.06
C LEU A 296 34.29 13.84 -3.06
N ALA A 297 34.27 13.22 -1.87
CA ALA A 297 33.86 11.83 -1.72
C ALA A 297 32.37 11.65 -2.05
N ALA A 298 31.51 12.57 -1.60
CA ALA A 298 30.09 12.55 -1.92
C ALA A 298 29.85 12.70 -3.43
N GLN A 299 30.62 13.57 -4.11
CA GLN A 299 30.52 13.74 -5.55
C GLN A 299 30.91 12.48 -6.32
N GLN A 300 32.00 11.82 -5.92
CA GLN A 300 32.43 10.55 -6.52
C GLN A 300 31.39 9.44 -6.29
N ALA A 301 30.88 9.32 -5.06
CA ALA A 301 29.87 8.32 -4.70
C ALA A 301 28.55 8.52 -5.46
N ALA A 302 28.06 9.77 -5.54
CA ALA A 302 26.85 10.13 -6.27
C ALA A 302 26.99 9.87 -7.79
N SER A 303 28.13 10.24 -8.38
CA SER A 303 28.39 9.98 -9.80
C SER A 303 28.42 8.48 -10.11
N ALA A 304 29.03 7.68 -9.25
CA ALA A 304 29.05 6.23 -9.39
C ALA A 304 27.65 5.63 -9.23
N LEU A 305 26.82 6.17 -8.33
CA LEU A 305 25.44 5.73 -8.12
C LEU A 305 24.59 6.00 -9.35
N VAL A 306 24.69 7.21 -9.93
CA VAL A 306 23.98 7.59 -11.16
C VAL A 306 24.37 6.66 -12.32
N ALA A 307 25.67 6.42 -12.52
CA ALA A 307 26.14 5.54 -13.59
C ALA A 307 25.60 4.11 -13.43
N LYS A 308 25.65 3.57 -12.21
CA LYS A 308 25.15 2.23 -11.91
C LYS A 308 23.63 2.13 -12.03
N ALA A 309 22.90 3.13 -11.53
CA ALA A 309 21.44 3.18 -11.62
C ALA A 309 20.96 3.27 -13.07
N ALA A 310 21.65 4.05 -13.91
CA ALA A 310 21.38 4.12 -15.34
C ALA A 310 21.64 2.76 -16.03
N ALA A 311 22.76 2.10 -15.72
CA ALA A 311 23.10 0.80 -16.29
C ALA A 311 22.10 -0.30 -15.93
N LEU A 312 21.53 -0.26 -14.71
CA LEU A 312 20.57 -1.24 -14.22
C LEU A 312 19.10 -0.83 -14.42
N GLY A 313 18.83 0.33 -15.02
CA GLY A 313 17.47 0.83 -15.26
C GLY A 313 16.69 1.20 -13.99
N SER A 314 17.36 1.46 -12.87
CA SER A 314 16.71 1.83 -11.61
C SER A 314 16.33 3.32 -11.61
N ARG A 315 15.05 3.60 -11.89
CA ARG A 315 14.52 4.98 -11.96
C ARG A 315 14.69 5.74 -10.65
N ASP A 316 14.37 5.09 -9.53
CA ASP A 316 14.45 5.68 -8.20
C ASP A 316 15.88 6.07 -7.80
N MET A 317 16.82 5.15 -8.02
CA MET A 317 18.23 5.39 -7.68
C MET A 317 18.87 6.42 -8.60
N LEU A 318 18.43 6.46 -9.86
CA LEU A 318 18.90 7.47 -10.82
C LEU A 318 18.45 8.88 -10.38
N ALA A 319 17.18 9.01 -9.96
CA ALA A 319 16.65 10.25 -9.41
C ALA A 319 17.36 10.67 -8.10
N ALA A 320 17.46 9.76 -7.14
CA ALA A 320 18.12 10.04 -5.87
C ALA A 320 19.61 10.41 -6.06
N GLY A 321 20.34 9.64 -6.87
CA GLY A 321 21.74 9.91 -7.17
C GLY A 321 21.95 11.26 -7.86
N SER A 322 21.04 11.67 -8.73
CA SER A 322 21.10 12.99 -9.40
C SER A 322 20.90 14.15 -8.41
N ILE A 323 19.98 14.01 -7.45
CA ILE A 323 19.78 14.99 -6.37
C ILE A 323 21.05 15.07 -5.49
N TYR A 324 21.62 13.92 -5.11
CA TYR A 324 22.83 13.88 -4.28
C TYR A 324 24.07 14.40 -5.02
N ALA A 325 24.16 14.22 -6.33
CA ALA A 325 25.21 14.82 -7.14
C ALA A 325 25.10 16.35 -7.15
N ALA A 326 23.87 16.90 -7.25
CA ALA A 326 23.64 18.35 -7.15
C ALA A 326 24.01 18.87 -5.75
N ASP A 327 23.63 18.16 -4.68
CA ASP A 327 24.01 18.50 -3.31
C ASP A 327 25.53 18.48 -3.09
N ALA A 328 26.23 17.49 -3.64
CA ALA A 328 27.68 17.40 -3.52
C ALA A 328 28.38 18.56 -4.24
N LEU A 329 27.85 19.01 -5.39
CA LEU A 329 28.34 20.20 -6.10
C LEU A 329 28.15 21.48 -5.29
N LEU A 330 26.98 21.66 -4.66
CA LEU A 330 26.70 22.79 -3.78
C LEU A 330 27.66 22.81 -2.59
N LEU A 331 27.80 21.67 -1.91
CA LEU A 331 28.72 21.49 -0.78
C LEU A 331 30.17 21.77 -1.18
N GLY A 332 30.58 21.40 -2.40
CA GLY A 332 31.90 21.66 -2.96
C GLY A 332 32.13 23.10 -3.43
N GLY A 333 31.14 23.99 -3.33
CA GLY A 333 31.27 25.39 -3.74
C GLY A 333 31.32 25.59 -5.25
N ALA A 334 30.59 24.79 -6.03
CA ALA A 334 30.49 24.95 -7.47
C ALA A 334 30.00 26.35 -7.89
N SER A 335 30.23 26.72 -9.16
CA SER A 335 29.71 27.99 -9.69
C SER A 335 28.17 28.00 -9.71
N PRO A 336 27.52 29.17 -9.58
CA PRO A 336 26.06 29.28 -9.59
C PRO A 336 25.42 28.59 -10.80
N GLN A 337 25.99 28.78 -11.98
CA GLN A 337 25.50 28.16 -13.22
C GLN A 337 25.48 26.63 -13.10
N ARG A 338 26.62 26.03 -12.72
CA ARG A 338 26.76 24.57 -12.63
C ARG A 338 25.88 23.98 -11.53
N ALA A 339 25.72 24.70 -10.41
CA ALA A 339 24.84 24.32 -9.32
C ALA A 339 23.36 24.30 -9.75
N PHE A 340 22.87 25.39 -10.35
CA PHE A 340 21.48 25.46 -10.79
C PHE A 340 21.17 24.54 -11.97
N GLU A 341 22.10 24.36 -12.91
CA GLU A 341 21.98 23.35 -13.98
C GLU A 341 21.77 21.95 -13.39
N ALA A 342 22.57 21.55 -12.40
CA ALA A 342 22.44 20.25 -11.75
C ALA A 342 21.11 20.10 -10.99
N VAL A 343 20.68 21.13 -10.25
CA VAL A 343 19.41 21.12 -9.51
C VAL A 343 18.20 21.03 -10.45
N VAL A 344 18.21 21.76 -11.56
CA VAL A 344 17.13 21.73 -12.57
C VAL A 344 17.12 20.41 -13.31
N ALA A 345 18.29 19.88 -13.71
CA ALA A 345 18.38 18.57 -14.34
C ALA A 345 17.85 17.46 -13.42
N ALA A 346 18.20 17.49 -12.13
CA ALA A 346 17.65 16.56 -11.14
C ALA A 346 16.12 16.69 -11.02
N ARG A 347 15.56 17.91 -11.11
CA ARG A 347 14.10 18.11 -11.10
C ARG A 347 13.42 17.49 -12.31
N ALA A 348 13.94 17.78 -13.50
CA ALA A 348 13.39 17.26 -14.74
C ALA A 348 13.33 15.74 -14.69
N LEU A 349 14.41 15.10 -14.24
CA LEU A 349 14.50 13.66 -14.12
C LEU A 349 13.52 13.07 -13.07
N VAL A 350 13.33 13.72 -11.91
CA VAL A 350 12.31 13.32 -10.92
C VAL A 350 10.90 13.34 -11.52
N VAL A 351 10.59 14.35 -12.33
CA VAL A 351 9.28 14.51 -12.97
C VAL A 351 9.09 13.50 -14.10
N GLU A 352 10.07 13.36 -15.00
CA GLU A 352 10.04 12.44 -16.14
C GLU A 352 9.89 10.98 -15.69
N LEU A 353 10.55 10.61 -14.59
CA LEU A 353 10.50 9.25 -14.06
C LEU A 353 9.29 9.00 -13.14
N GLY A 354 8.51 10.03 -12.80
CA GLY A 354 7.32 9.92 -11.94
C GLY A 354 7.63 9.63 -10.47
N VAL A 355 8.83 9.96 -9.98
CA VAL A 355 9.27 9.60 -8.62
C VAL A 355 8.87 10.68 -7.61
N SER A 356 7.58 10.76 -7.31
CA SER A 356 7.00 11.83 -6.48
C SER A 356 7.58 11.90 -5.06
N ARG A 357 7.92 10.75 -4.45
CA ARG A 357 8.47 10.65 -3.09
C ARG A 357 9.78 11.43 -2.86
N LEU A 358 10.59 11.60 -3.90
CA LEU A 358 11.86 12.35 -3.83
C LEU A 358 11.68 13.86 -4.03
N SER A 359 10.43 14.32 -4.21
CA SER A 359 10.17 15.77 -4.39
C SER A 359 10.63 16.57 -3.16
N SER A 360 10.45 16.02 -1.95
CA SER A 360 10.89 16.71 -0.72
C SER A 360 12.41 16.87 -0.67
N ASP A 361 13.18 15.82 -1.00
CA ASP A 361 14.65 15.88 -1.06
C ASP A 361 15.13 16.89 -2.11
N TRP A 362 14.46 16.94 -3.27
CA TRP A 362 14.76 17.95 -4.29
C TRP A 362 14.48 19.38 -3.80
N TRP A 363 13.35 19.62 -3.11
CA TRP A 363 13.06 20.94 -2.56
C TRP A 363 14.12 21.37 -1.53
N GLN A 364 14.64 20.45 -0.73
CA GLN A 364 15.75 20.73 0.20
C GLN A 364 17.06 21.05 -0.52
N CYS A 365 17.38 20.32 -1.59
CA CYS A 365 18.53 20.61 -2.46
C CYS A 365 18.42 22.00 -3.09
N SER A 366 17.26 22.31 -3.68
CA SER A 366 16.99 23.61 -4.31
C SER A 366 17.03 24.76 -3.30
N ALA A 367 16.48 24.58 -2.10
CA ALA A 367 16.57 25.57 -1.03
C ALA A 367 18.02 25.93 -0.67
N ARG A 368 18.91 24.93 -0.61
CA ARG A 368 20.35 25.13 -0.39
C ARG A 368 21.01 25.90 -1.53
N ALA A 369 20.69 25.57 -2.79
CA ALA A 369 21.19 26.29 -3.95
C ALA A 369 20.83 27.79 -3.93
N TRP A 370 19.55 28.09 -3.64
CA TRP A 370 19.07 29.46 -3.53
C TRP A 370 19.67 30.22 -2.36
N ALA A 371 19.86 29.56 -1.21
CA ALA A 371 20.50 30.17 -0.05
C ALA A 371 22.00 30.47 -0.30
N GLN A 372 22.69 29.63 -1.07
CA GLN A 372 24.13 29.77 -1.32
C GLN A 372 24.46 30.77 -2.45
N HIS A 373 23.69 30.77 -3.55
CA HIS A 373 24.04 31.51 -4.77
C HIS A 373 23.02 32.55 -5.22
N GLY A 374 21.80 32.50 -4.68
CA GLY A 374 20.71 33.39 -5.08
C GLY A 374 20.28 34.30 -3.94
N GLY A 375 19.05 34.12 -3.48
CA GLY A 375 18.47 34.91 -2.38
C GLY A 375 17.95 34.01 -1.27
N VAL A 376 18.30 34.35 -0.03
CA VAL A 376 17.88 33.62 1.18
C VAL A 376 16.36 33.48 1.26
N ARG A 377 15.60 34.52 0.91
CA ARG A 377 14.12 34.50 0.88
C ARG A 377 13.56 33.45 -0.08
N VAL A 378 14.23 33.22 -1.22
CA VAL A 378 13.81 32.18 -2.18
C VAL A 378 14.13 30.79 -1.63
N GLY A 379 15.27 30.64 -0.95
CA GLY A 379 15.60 29.43 -0.20
C GLY A 379 14.59 29.10 0.89
N GLU A 380 14.15 30.11 1.66
CA GLU A 380 13.09 29.96 2.67
C GLU A 380 11.76 29.51 2.06
N LEU A 381 11.36 30.08 0.91
CA LEU A 381 10.17 29.62 0.19
C LEU A 381 10.28 28.14 -0.23
N HIS A 382 11.45 27.70 -0.70
CA HIS A 382 11.67 26.29 -1.07
C HIS A 382 11.65 25.37 0.16
N ASN A 383 12.12 25.84 1.32
CA ASN A 383 11.97 25.11 2.59
C ASN A 383 10.50 24.97 2.99
N LEU A 384 9.69 26.02 2.84
CA LEU A 384 8.25 25.95 3.09
C LEU A 384 7.56 24.96 2.16
N LEU A 385 7.92 24.95 0.88
CA LEU A 385 7.42 23.96 -0.09
C LEU A 385 7.85 22.54 0.30
N CYS A 386 9.10 22.34 0.74
CA CYS A 386 9.53 21.04 1.25
C CYS A 386 8.65 20.54 2.40
N VAL A 387 8.32 21.40 3.37
CA VAL A 387 7.48 21.03 4.51
C VAL A 387 6.08 20.64 4.04
N HIS A 388 5.49 21.42 3.14
CA HIS A 388 4.17 21.13 2.57
C HIS A 388 4.12 19.78 1.86
N TYR A 389 5.20 19.41 1.15
CA TYR A 389 5.33 18.11 0.49
C TYR A 389 5.61 16.94 1.44
N LYS A 390 6.05 17.17 2.68
CA LYS A 390 6.20 16.13 3.71
C LYS A 390 4.92 15.89 4.51
N THR A 391 4.02 16.87 4.54
CA THR A 391 2.76 16.81 5.31
C THR A 391 1.56 16.29 4.51
N LYS A 392 1.72 16.10 3.20
CA LYS A 392 0.72 15.50 2.30
C LYS A 392 1.13 14.07 2.00
#